data_AF-A0A6M6JDK2-F1
#
_entry.id   AF-A0A6M6JDK2-F1
#
_cell.length_a   1.000
_cell.length_b   1.000
_cell.length_c   1.000
_cell.angle_alpha   90.00
_cell.angle_beta   90.00
_cell.angle_gamma   90.00
#
_symmetry.space_group_name_H-M   'P 1'
#
loop_
_entity.id
_entity.type
_entity.pdbx_description
1 polymer ?
#
loop_
_entity_poly.entity_id
_entity_poly.type
_entity_poly.pdbx_seq_one_letter_code
_entity_poly.pdbx_strand_id
1 'polypeptide(L)'
;MTLSQASFSIDTSVSPATIARAGRLSELVPDGQHLWLFSYPRPDSFDSTPDRNPGNGRMYPIGEILTNDGCWSLPPRELGYAEALGITYDQHVVLVDEAASQEFADELARQERDGFSPEELRLRSPNTIATFQIPTTS
;
A
#
# COMPACT_ATOMS: atom_id res chain seq x y z
N MET A 1 0.56 -4.29 -18.96
CA MET A 1 0.91 -3.30 -17.92
C MET A 1 1.76 -3.91 -16.82
N THR A 2 2.89 -3.28 -16.49
CA THR A 2 3.73 -3.58 -15.32
C THR A 2 4.19 -2.30 -14.62
N LEU A 3 4.67 -2.41 -13.38
CA LEU A 3 5.39 -1.32 -12.71
C LEU A 3 6.86 -1.35 -13.16
N SER A 4 7.26 -0.35 -13.93
CA SER A 4 8.63 -0.26 -14.47
C SER A 4 9.63 0.29 -13.45
N GLN A 5 9.17 1.15 -12.53
CA GLN A 5 9.97 1.75 -11.47
C GLN A 5 9.10 2.00 -10.24
N ALA A 6 9.70 1.84 -9.05
CA ALA A 6 9.11 2.20 -7.77
C ALA A 6 10.18 2.83 -6.89
N SER A 7 9.81 3.82 -6.10
CA SER A 7 10.67 4.46 -5.11
C SER A 7 9.86 4.84 -3.88
N PHE A 8 10.54 4.88 -2.75
CA PHE A 8 9.97 5.35 -1.49
C PHE A 8 11.02 6.14 -0.71
N SER A 9 10.56 6.99 0.19
CA SER A 9 11.40 7.66 1.17
C SER A 9 10.67 7.67 2.50
N ILE A 10 11.38 7.29 3.57
CA ILE A 10 10.86 7.27 4.93
C ILE A 10 11.50 8.42 5.70
N ASP A 11 10.68 9.23 6.36
CA ASP A 11 11.12 10.25 7.31
C ASP A 11 10.85 9.75 8.73
N THR A 12 11.92 9.39 9.43
CA THR A 12 11.89 8.92 10.83
C THR A 12 12.17 10.04 11.83
N SER A 13 12.29 11.30 11.39
CA SER A 13 12.47 12.45 12.28
C SER A 13 11.16 12.91 12.93
N VAL A 14 10.04 12.41 12.44
CA VAL A 14 8.67 12.64 12.92
C VAL A 14 8.08 11.34 13.51
N SER A 15 7.10 11.49 14.40
CA SER A 15 6.41 10.37 15.06
C SER A 15 4.89 10.55 14.99
N PRO A 16 4.14 9.67 14.30
CA PRO A 16 4.63 8.50 13.54
C PRO A 16 5.56 8.86 12.39
N ALA A 17 6.48 7.95 12.05
CA ALA A 17 7.30 8.09 10.85
C ALA A 17 6.40 8.26 9.62
N THR A 18 6.85 9.00 8.62
CA THR A 18 6.06 9.20 7.39
C THR A 18 6.75 8.58 6.18
N ILE A 19 5.96 8.25 5.16
CA ILE A 19 6.45 7.63 3.94
C ILE A 19 5.84 8.27 2.69
N ALA A 20 6.70 8.72 1.80
CA ALA A 20 6.36 9.10 0.43
C ALA A 20 6.66 7.95 -0.53
N ARG A 21 5.85 7.81 -1.58
CA ARG A 21 5.94 6.73 -2.57
C ARG A 21 5.76 7.30 -3.97
N ALA A 22 6.51 6.81 -4.93
CA ALA A 22 6.35 7.17 -6.33
C ALA A 22 6.68 5.99 -7.23
N GLY A 23 6.16 6.01 -8.45
CA GLY A 23 6.43 4.96 -9.41
C GLY A 23 6.07 5.34 -10.84
N ARG A 24 6.37 4.43 -11.75
CA ARG A 24 6.09 4.57 -13.18
C ARG A 24 5.60 3.27 -13.78
N LEU A 25 4.46 3.30 -14.45
CA LEU A 25 3.91 2.20 -15.23
C LEU A 25 4.54 2.12 -16.62
N SER A 26 4.60 0.92 -17.18
CA SER A 26 5.03 0.68 -18.56
C SER A 26 4.00 1.15 -19.60
N GLU A 27 2.74 1.26 -19.21
CA GLU A 27 1.57 1.50 -20.06
C GLU A 27 0.56 2.38 -19.31
N LEU A 28 -0.38 2.99 -20.04
CA LEU A 28 -1.49 3.75 -19.44
C LEU A 28 -2.53 2.83 -18.80
N VAL A 29 -3.18 3.30 -17.74
CA VAL A 29 -4.31 2.62 -17.10
C VAL A 29 -5.45 2.48 -18.12
N PRO A 30 -5.96 1.26 -18.39
CA PRO A 30 -7.05 1.08 -19.33
C PRO A 30 -8.32 1.82 -18.90
N ASP A 31 -9.10 2.29 -19.86
CA ASP A 31 -10.39 2.94 -19.60
C ASP A 31 -11.31 2.03 -18.77
N GLY A 32 -11.96 2.60 -17.75
CA GLY A 32 -12.85 1.87 -16.84
C GLY A 32 -12.13 0.97 -15.83
N GLN A 33 -10.80 1.06 -15.74
CA GLN A 33 -10.02 0.43 -14.67
C GLN A 33 -9.36 1.46 -13.77
N HIS A 34 -9.17 1.07 -12.52
CA HIS A 34 -8.63 1.91 -11.46
C HIS A 34 -7.38 1.25 -10.89
N LEU A 35 -6.35 2.06 -10.66
CA LEU A 35 -5.11 1.61 -10.06
C LEU A 35 -5.13 1.91 -8.57
N TRP A 36 -4.90 0.92 -7.74
CA TRP A 36 -4.91 1.07 -6.28
C TRP A 36 -3.60 0.63 -5.65
N LEU A 37 -3.21 1.31 -4.57
CA LEU A 37 -2.11 0.90 -3.72
C LEU A 37 -2.64 0.27 -2.44
N PHE A 38 -2.14 -0.92 -2.12
CA PHE A 38 -2.37 -1.59 -0.84
C PHE A 38 -1.07 -1.74 -0.07
N SER A 39 -1.18 -1.74 1.25
CA SER A 39 -0.08 -2.01 2.17
C SER A 39 -0.38 -3.26 3.00
N TYR A 40 0.59 -4.16 3.06
CA TYR A 40 0.53 -5.41 3.80
C TYR A 40 1.67 -5.47 4.83
N PRO A 41 1.40 -5.27 6.13
CA PRO A 41 2.40 -5.46 7.17
C PRO A 41 2.69 -6.95 7.31
N ARG A 42 3.92 -7.36 6.97
CA ARG A 42 4.28 -8.77 6.93
C ARG A 42 4.24 -9.42 8.33
N PRO A 43 3.56 -10.56 8.51
CA PRO A 43 3.48 -11.26 9.79
C PRO A 43 4.81 -11.79 10.36
N ASP A 44 5.84 -11.90 9.52
CA ASP A 44 7.18 -12.31 9.92
C ASP A 44 8.12 -11.13 10.21
N SER A 45 7.59 -9.90 10.21
CA SER A 45 8.29 -8.68 10.62
C SER A 45 7.64 -8.11 11.88
N PHE A 46 8.43 -7.39 12.69
CA PHE A 46 8.03 -6.98 14.03
C PHE A 46 8.28 -5.50 14.26
N ASP A 47 7.37 -4.85 14.97
CA ASP A 47 7.48 -3.45 15.36
C ASP A 47 8.59 -3.22 16.40
N SER A 48 8.83 -1.95 16.72
CA SER A 48 9.88 -1.51 17.64
C SER A 48 9.46 -1.51 19.12
N THR A 49 8.24 -1.97 19.43
CA THR A 49 7.78 -2.06 20.83
C THR A 49 8.58 -3.11 21.60
N PRO A 50 8.63 -3.04 22.94
CA PRO A 50 9.28 -4.08 23.75
C PRO A 50 8.71 -5.49 23.51
N ASP A 51 7.41 -5.58 23.23
CA ASP A 51 6.71 -6.84 22.96
C ASP A 51 6.93 -7.36 21.53
N ARG A 52 7.50 -6.53 20.65
CA ARG A 52 7.78 -6.84 19.24
C ARG A 52 6.54 -7.41 18.57
N ASN A 53 5.50 -6.60 18.40
CA ASN A 53 4.26 -7.08 17.80
C ASN A 53 4.48 -7.38 16.31
N PRO A 54 4.01 -8.54 15.80
CA PRO A 54 4.13 -8.87 14.39
C PRO A 54 3.18 -8.03 13.53
N GLY A 55 3.49 -7.91 12.24
CA GLY A 55 2.53 -7.44 11.26
C GLY A 55 1.26 -8.29 11.27
N ASN A 56 0.08 -7.68 11.14
CA ASN A 56 -1.17 -8.42 11.28
C ASN A 56 -1.58 -9.22 10.03
N GLY A 57 -0.85 -9.08 8.92
CA GLY A 57 -1.13 -9.82 7.68
C GLY A 57 -2.45 -9.43 7.01
N ARG A 58 -2.93 -8.20 7.20
CA ARG A 58 -4.11 -7.64 6.52
C ARG A 58 -3.68 -6.65 5.44
N MET A 59 -4.40 -6.63 4.33
CA MET A 59 -4.19 -5.72 3.19
C MET A 59 -5.00 -4.44 3.42
N TYR A 60 -4.33 -3.31 3.57
CA TYR A 60 -5.00 -2.02 3.77
C TYR A 60 -4.93 -1.18 2.51
N PRO A 61 -6.07 -0.68 1.98
CA PRO A 61 -6.02 0.31 0.91
C PRO A 61 -5.31 1.56 1.44
N ILE A 62 -4.38 2.08 0.65
CA ILE A 62 -3.70 3.36 0.90
C ILE A 62 -4.40 4.47 0.14
N GLY A 63 -4.86 4.16 -1.07
CA GLY A 63 -5.60 5.06 -1.95
C GLY A 63 -5.52 4.65 -3.41
N GLU A 64 -6.41 5.23 -4.19
CA GLU A 64 -6.33 5.20 -5.66
C GLU A 64 -5.09 5.98 -6.13
N ILE A 65 -4.39 5.42 -7.11
CA ILE A 65 -3.24 6.03 -7.76
C ILE A 65 -3.73 6.73 -9.03
N LEU A 66 -3.64 8.06 -9.03
CA LEU A 66 -3.78 8.84 -10.24
C LEU A 66 -2.42 8.93 -10.94
N THR A 67 -2.41 8.68 -12.25
CA THR A 67 -1.19 8.72 -13.05
C THR A 67 -1.22 9.88 -14.05
N ASN A 68 -0.05 10.44 -14.34
CA ASN A 68 0.17 11.39 -15.43
C ASN A 68 1.34 10.87 -16.28
N ASP A 69 1.09 10.57 -17.55
CA ASP A 69 2.06 9.89 -18.45
C ASP A 69 2.67 8.61 -17.85
N GLY A 70 1.85 7.86 -17.12
CA GLY A 70 2.25 6.63 -16.42
C GLY A 70 3.05 6.85 -15.13
N CYS A 71 3.42 8.08 -14.79
CA CYS A 71 4.08 8.42 -13.53
C CYS A 71 3.06 8.74 -12.44
N TRP A 72 3.37 8.38 -11.20
CA TRP A 72 2.56 8.72 -10.04
C TRP A 72 3.41 9.01 -8.81
N SER A 73 2.85 9.80 -7.90
CA SER A 73 3.44 10.08 -6.59
C SER A 73 2.34 10.23 -5.55
N LEU A 74 2.56 9.64 -4.39
CA LEU A 74 1.74 9.84 -3.21
C LEU A 74 2.51 10.72 -2.21
N PRO A 75 1.87 11.74 -1.63
CA PRO A 75 2.50 12.58 -0.62
C PRO A 75 2.88 11.75 0.62
N PRO A 76 3.79 12.26 1.47
CA PRO A 76 4.09 11.63 2.76
C PRO A 76 2.81 11.35 3.54
N ARG A 77 2.67 10.11 4.04
CA ARG A 77 1.61 9.69 4.96
C ARG A 77 2.22 8.92 6.12
N GLU A 78 1.54 8.90 7.26
CA GLU A 78 1.95 8.12 8.42
C GLU A 78 2.16 6.64 8.05
N LEU A 79 3.28 6.09 8.52
CA LEU A 79 3.66 4.70 8.41
C LEU A 79 2.98 3.90 9.55
N GLY A 80 1.66 4.03 9.66
CA GLY A 80 0.89 3.46 10.77
C GLY A 80 1.06 4.26 12.06
N TYR A 81 1.40 3.57 13.16
CA TYR A 81 1.55 4.15 14.49
C TYR A 81 3.01 4.47 14.82
N ALA A 82 3.25 5.16 15.95
CA ALA A 82 4.57 5.70 16.31
C ALA A 82 5.68 4.63 16.35
N GLU A 83 5.38 3.46 16.89
CA GLU A 83 6.31 2.36 17.09
C GLU A 83 6.37 1.37 15.91
N ALA A 84 5.65 1.63 14.82
CA ALA A 84 5.51 0.72 13.67
C ALA A 84 6.82 0.45 12.90
N LEU A 85 7.87 1.24 13.15
CA LEU A 85 9.21 0.98 12.62
C LEU A 85 9.68 -0.43 12.99
N GLY A 86 10.32 -1.12 12.03
CA GLY A 86 10.70 -2.53 12.13
C GLY A 86 9.79 -3.47 11.32
N ILE A 87 8.54 -3.08 11.08
CA ILE A 87 7.63 -3.82 10.20
C ILE A 87 8.07 -3.65 8.74
N THR A 88 8.18 -4.75 8.00
CA THR A 88 8.31 -4.71 6.54
C THR A 88 6.92 -4.70 5.93
N TYR A 89 6.66 -3.74 5.04
CA TYR A 89 5.40 -3.64 4.33
C TYR A 89 5.57 -4.07 2.88
N ASP A 90 4.79 -5.07 2.45
CA ASP A 90 4.64 -5.31 1.01
C ASP A 90 3.62 -4.31 0.46
N GLN A 91 4.00 -3.59 -0.59
CA GLN A 91 3.13 -2.69 -1.33
C GLN A 91 2.62 -3.39 -2.58
N HIS A 92 1.31 -3.48 -2.72
CA HIS A 92 0.67 -4.10 -3.87
C HIS A 92 0.02 -3.03 -4.72
N VAL A 93 0.47 -2.93 -5.98
CA VAL A 93 -0.18 -2.12 -7.00
C VAL A 93 -1.13 -3.02 -7.75
N VAL A 94 -2.42 -2.74 -7.66
CA VAL A 94 -3.47 -3.58 -8.22
C VAL A 94 -4.32 -2.80 -9.21
N LEU A 95 -4.80 -3.50 -10.24
CA LEU A 95 -5.70 -2.95 -11.25
C LEU A 95 -7.07 -3.60 -11.10
N VAL A 96 -8.10 -2.78 -10.89
CA VAL A 96 -9.46 -3.23 -10.58
C VAL A 96 -10.50 -2.50 -11.42
N ASP A 97 -11.73 -3.01 -11.42
CA ASP A 97 -12.87 -2.32 -12.01
C ASP A 97 -13.48 -1.28 -11.04
N GLU A 98 -14.45 -0.53 -11.52
CA GLU A 98 -15.18 0.49 -10.74
C GLU A 98 -15.82 -0.08 -9.47
N ALA A 99 -16.41 -1.28 -9.53
CA ALA A 99 -17.13 -1.87 -8.39
C ALA A 99 -16.16 -2.18 -7.24
N ALA A 100 -15.04 -2.84 -7.54
CA ALA A 100 -13.99 -3.09 -6.55
C ALA A 100 -13.31 -1.79 -6.09
N SER A 101 -13.13 -0.81 -6.99
CA SER A 101 -12.61 0.52 -6.64
C SER A 101 -13.47 1.20 -5.56
N GLN A 102 -14.80 1.16 -5.73
CA GLN A 102 -15.74 1.71 -4.75
C GLN A 102 -15.67 0.97 -3.39
N GLU A 103 -15.59 -0.37 -3.39
CA GLU A 103 -15.41 -1.14 -2.15
C GLU A 103 -14.13 -0.73 -1.39
N PHE A 104 -13.04 -0.45 -2.12
CA PHE A 104 -11.79 -0.01 -1.52
C PHE A 104 -11.86 1.41 -0.98
N ALA A 105 -12.56 2.31 -1.69
CA ALA A 105 -12.82 3.66 -1.21
C ALA A 105 -13.65 3.65 0.07
N ASP A 106 -14.68 2.80 0.13
CA ASP A 106 -15.52 2.63 1.31
C ASP A 106 -14.70 2.12 2.51
N GLU A 107 -13.86 1.10 2.33
CA GLU A 107 -12.96 0.60 3.38
C GLU A 107 -11.96 1.68 3.84
N LEU A 108 -11.38 2.43 2.90
CA LEU A 108 -10.45 3.52 3.22
C LEU A 108 -11.11 4.63 4.06
N ALA A 109 -12.39 4.90 3.82
CA ALA A 109 -13.17 5.92 4.50
C ALA A 109 -13.67 5.50 5.90
N ARG A 110 -13.57 4.22 6.28
CA ARG A 110 -13.98 3.76 7.62
C ARG A 110 -13.07 4.33 8.70
N GLN A 111 -13.68 4.64 9.84
CA GLN A 111 -12.97 5.07 11.05
C GLN A 111 -12.12 3.92 11.62
N GLU A 112 -12.68 2.71 11.64
CA GLU A 112 -11.99 1.49 12.03
C GLU A 112 -11.84 0.62 10.78
N ARG A 113 -10.59 0.38 10.38
CA ARG A 113 -10.27 -0.39 9.17
C ARG A 113 -9.97 -1.84 9.55
N ASP A 114 -10.76 -2.75 9.01
CA ASP A 114 -10.55 -4.19 9.17
C ASP A 114 -9.45 -4.68 8.22
N GLY A 115 -9.25 -3.96 7.10
CA GLY A 115 -8.45 -4.41 5.97
C GLY A 115 -9.06 -5.63 5.28
N PHE A 116 -8.38 -6.14 4.27
CA PHE A 116 -8.76 -7.36 3.57
C PHE A 116 -7.76 -8.47 3.90
N SER A 117 -8.20 -9.72 3.96
CA SER A 117 -7.28 -10.85 3.90
C SER A 117 -6.62 -10.90 2.52
N PRO A 118 -5.45 -11.54 2.38
CA PRO A 118 -4.83 -11.75 1.07
C PRO A 118 -5.76 -12.45 0.06
N GLU A 119 -6.62 -13.36 0.54
CA GLU A 119 -7.61 -14.05 -0.31
C GLU A 119 -8.73 -13.11 -0.76
N GLU A 120 -9.29 -12.31 0.15
CA GLU A 120 -10.31 -11.31 -0.16
C GLU A 120 -9.83 -10.30 -1.20
N LEU A 121 -8.57 -9.85 -1.09
CA LEU A 121 -7.99 -8.95 -2.08
C LEU A 121 -7.80 -9.68 -3.41
N ARG A 122 -7.25 -10.90 -3.42
CA ARG A 122 -7.05 -11.68 -4.65
C ARG A 122 -8.34 -11.90 -5.44
N LEU A 123 -9.48 -12.07 -4.76
CA LEU A 123 -10.79 -12.22 -5.41
C LEU A 123 -11.28 -10.92 -6.06
N ARG A 124 -10.97 -9.75 -5.48
CA ARG A 124 -11.37 -8.42 -5.96
C ARG A 124 -10.39 -7.80 -6.95
N SER A 125 -9.13 -8.22 -6.89
CA SER A 125 -8.05 -7.72 -7.72
C SER A 125 -7.20 -8.88 -8.27
N PRO A 126 -7.72 -9.64 -9.25
CA PRO A 126 -6.97 -10.75 -9.85
C PRO A 126 -5.69 -10.27 -10.54
N ASN A 127 -5.62 -8.99 -10.92
CA ASN A 127 -4.52 -8.38 -11.62
C ASN A 127 -3.64 -7.53 -10.68
N THR A 128 -2.79 -8.20 -9.91
CA THR A 128 -1.68 -7.51 -9.22
C THR A 128 -0.60 -7.15 -10.25
N ILE A 129 -0.39 -5.86 -10.45
CA ILE A 129 0.56 -5.30 -11.43
C ILE A 129 1.99 -5.40 -10.92
N ALA A 130 2.17 -5.17 -9.62
CA ALA A 130 3.46 -5.29 -8.96
C ALA A 130 3.31 -5.43 -7.45
N THR A 131 4.33 -6.06 -6.85
CA THR A 131 4.57 -6.05 -5.42
C THR A 131 5.99 -5.54 -5.18
N PHE A 132 6.16 -4.61 -4.25
CA PHE A 132 7.50 -4.18 -3.82
C PHE A 132 7.54 -3.98 -2.31
N GLN A 133 8.71 -4.18 -1.72
CA GLN A 133 8.86 -4.19 -0.26
C GLN A 133 9.37 -2.84 0.23
N ILE A 134 8.87 -2.46 1.39
CA ILE A 134 9.33 -1.30 2.15
C ILE A 134 9.79 -1.82 3.51
N PRO A 135 11.09 -2.12 3.66
CA PRO A 135 11.66 -2.35 4.98
C PRO A 135 11.69 -1.01 5.73
N THR A 136 11.26 -1.02 6.98
CA THR A 136 11.24 0.17 7.85
C THR A 136 12.26 0.10 8.97
N THR A 137 13.10 -0.93 8.93
CA THR A 137 14.32 -1.02 9.74
C THR A 137 15.34 -0.01 9.25
N SER A 138 15.98 0.68 10.21
CA SER A 138 17.16 1.52 9.95
C SER A 138 18.42 0.70 9.72
#